data_AF-A0A7C2MRY7-F1
#
_entry.id   AF-A0A7C2MRY7-F1
#
_cell.length_a   1.000
_cell.length_b   1.000
_cell.length_c   1.000
_cell.angle_alpha   90.00
_cell.angle_beta   90.00
_cell.angle_gamma   90.00
#
_symmetry.space_group_name_H-M   'P 1'
#
loop_
_entity.id
_entity.type
_entity.pdbx_description
1 polymer ?
#
loop_
_entity_poly.entity_id
_entity_poly.type
_entity_poly.pdbx_seq_one_letter_code
_entity_poly.pdbx_strand_id
1 'polypeptide(L)' 'MIRLDLDEVRGQLVRNSIVWKMRGTNHNLERHRFDIIVKGIIVHLDGIVKLGRASRAEESTEWALEYTRNPCQL' A
#
# COMPACT_ATOMS: atom_id res chain seq x y z
N MET A 1 2.28 -7.73 -16.33
CA MET A 1 3.35 -8.05 -15.37
C MET A 1 3.14 -7.20 -14.14
N ILE A 2 2.86 -7.87 -13.03
CA ILE A 2 2.64 -7.29 -11.71
C ILE A 2 3.71 -7.90 -10.81
N ARG A 3 4.39 -7.05 -10.04
CA ARG A 3 5.42 -7.48 -9.09
C ARG A 3 4.90 -7.27 -7.68
N LEU A 4 5.09 -8.27 -6.83
CA LEU A 4 4.78 -8.24 -5.42
C LEU A 4 6.12 -8.26 -4.67
N ASP A 5 6.38 -7.21 -3.91
CA ASP A 5 7.60 -7.00 -3.15
C ASP A 5 7.27 -6.97 -1.65
N LEU A 6 8.23 -7.43 -0.85
CA LEU A 6 8.21 -7.33 0.60
C LEU A 6 9.37 -6.44 1.00
N ASP A 7 9.09 -5.21 1.43
CA ASP A 7 10.09 -4.21 1.79
C ASP A 7 10.14 -4.06 3.32
N GLU A 8 11.33 -3.91 3.89
CA GLU A 8 11.49 -3.60 5.31
C GLU A 8 11.47 -2.08 5.52
N VAL A 9 10.55 -1.58 6.32
CA VAL A 9 10.43 -0.16 6.66
C VAL A 9 10.37 -0.02 8.19
N ARG A 10 11.40 0.58 8.78
CA ARG A 10 11.51 0.81 10.24
C ARG A 10 11.34 -0.48 11.07
N GLY A 11 11.93 -1.59 10.61
CA GLY A 11 11.84 -2.89 11.28
C GLY A 11 10.51 -3.62 11.12
N GLN A 12 9.60 -3.12 10.28
CA GLN A 12 8.35 -3.80 9.92
C GLN A 12 8.36 -4.19 8.44
N LEU A 13 7.93 -5.42 8.14
CA LEU A 13 7.80 -5.90 6.77
C LEU A 13 6.49 -5.40 6.16
N VAL A 14 6.60 -4.59 5.12
CA VAL A 14 5.47 -4.01 4.39
C VAL A 14 5.36 -4.70 3.03
N ARG A 15 4.13 -5.09 2.69
CA ARG A 15 3.81 -5.75 1.42
C ARG A 15 3.38 -4.71 0.40
N ASN A 16 4.11 -4.65 -0.72
CA ASN A 16 3.91 -3.67 -1.78
C ASN A 16 3.71 -4.37 -3.12
N SER A 17 2.85 -3.81 -3.97
CA SER A 17 2.62 -4.27 -5.33
C SER A 17 2.87 -3.14 -6.31
N ILE A 18 3.37 -3.46 -7.50
CA ILE A 18 3.53 -2.49 -8.59
C ILE A 18 3.20 -3.15 -9.92
N VAL A 19 2.50 -2.39 -10.76
CA VAL A 19 2.20 -2.81 -12.12
C VAL A 19 3.30 -2.32 -13.04
N TRP A 20 4.14 -3.23 -13.51
CA TRP A 20 5.25 -2.89 -14.39
C TRP A 20 4.79 -2.72 -15.84
N LYS A 21 3.90 -3.61 -16.30
CA LYS A 21 3.42 -3.58 -17.69
C LYS A 21 2.04 -4.20 -17.83
N MET A 22 1.09 -3.45 -18.37
CA MET A 22 -0.13 -4.01 -18.96
C MET A 22 -0.21 -3.52 -20.41
N ARG A 23 -0.39 -4.43 -21.38
CA ARG A 23 -0.53 -4.05 -22.79
C ARG A 23 -1.97 -3.58 -23.03
N GLY A 24 -2.14 -2.49 -23.80
CA GLY A 24 -3.46 -2.01 -24.21
C GLY A 24 -4.22 -1.18 -23.16
N THR A 25 -3.61 -0.88 -22.01
CA THR A 25 -4.20 -0.05 -20.95
C THR A 25 -3.15 0.80 -20.27
N ASN A 26 -3.52 2.02 -19.85
CA ASN A 26 -2.71 2.78 -18.91
C ASN A 26 -2.86 2.17 -17.51
N HIS A 27 -1.78 2.12 -16.75
CA HIS A 27 -1.77 1.60 -15.39
C HIS A 27 -0.93 2.52 -14.48
N ASN A 28 -1.18 2.45 -13.17
CA ASN A 28 -0.40 3.24 -12.21
C ASN A 28 1.03 2.69 -12.09
N LEU A 29 2.02 3.58 -12.16
CA LEU A 29 3.44 3.26 -12.02
C LEU A 29 3.92 3.36 -10.56
N GLU A 30 3.03 3.71 -9.63
CA GLU A 30 3.32 3.77 -8.20
C GLU A 30 3.26 2.41 -7.52
N ARG A 31 3.94 2.31 -6.36
CA ARG A 31 3.83 1.16 -5.47
C ARG A 31 2.59 1.31 -4.60
N HIS A 32 1.77 0.26 -4.58
CA HIS A 32 0.56 0.16 -3.77
C HIS A 32 0.75 -0.85 -2.65
N ARG A 33 0.47 -0.45 -1.41
CA ARG A 33 0.41 -1.39 -0.29
C ARG A 33 -0.74 -2.36 -0.46
N PHE A 34 -0.55 -3.58 0.01
CA PHE A 34 -1.62 -4.57 0.07
C PHE A 34 -1.55 -5.41 1.34
N ASP A 35 -2.71 -5.87 1.78
CA ASP A 35 -2.85 -6.77 2.91
C ASP A 35 -3.31 -8.15 2.42
N ILE A 36 -2.80 -9.19 3.07
CA ILE A 36 -3.23 -10.58 2.85
C ILE A 36 -4.16 -10.94 4.01
N ILE A 37 -5.42 -11.20 3.69
CA ILE A 37 -6.44 -11.67 4.62
C ILE A 37 -6.93 -13.06 4.21
N VAL A 38 -7.65 -13.75 5.09
CA VAL A 38 -8.17 -15.11 4.82
C VAL A 38 -9.03 -15.16 3.55
N LYS A 39 -9.75 -14.07 3.25
CA LYS A 39 -10.60 -13.96 2.05
C LYS A 39 -9.84 -13.62 0.76
N GLY A 40 -8.54 -13.27 0.84
CA GLY A 40 -7.73 -12.88 -0.31
C GLY A 40 -6.84 -11.66 -0.07
N ILE A 41 -6.59 -10.88 -1.13
CA ILE A 41 -5.69 -9.72 -1.10
C ILE A 41 -6.51 -8.42 -1.22
N ILE A 42 -6.23 -7.45 -0.36
CA ILE A 42 -6.81 -6.09 -0.44
C ILE A 42 -5.68 -5.13 -0.84
N VAL A 43 -5.82 -4.42 -1.96
CA VAL A 43 -4.86 -3.43 -2.45
C VAL A 43 -5.39 -2.02 -2.19
N HIS A 44 -4.60 -1.19 -1.52
CA HIS A 44 -4.98 0.18 -1.18
C HIS A 44 -4.46 1.17 -2.23
N LEU A 45 -5.38 1.81 -2.97
CA LEU A 45 -5.07 2.73 -4.07
C LEU A 45 -5.03 4.22 -3.63
N ASP A 46 -5.51 4.53 -2.43
CA ASP A 46 -5.89 5.88 -2.02
C ASP A 46 -4.72 6.76 -1.53
N GLY A 47 -3.51 6.23 -1.49
CA GLY A 47 -2.29 6.92 -1.03
C GLY A 47 -1.70 7.91 -2.02
N ILE A 48 -2.50 8.76 -2.68
CA ILE A 48 -1.97 9.81 -3.56
C ILE A 48 -1.47 10.97 -2.68
N VAL A 49 -0.18 10.95 -2.30
CA VAL A 49 0.47 12.12 -1.69
C VAL A 49 0.68 13.17 -2.78
N LYS A 50 -0.35 13.98 -3.03
CA LYS A 50 -0.24 15.14 -3.92
C LYS A 50 0.75 16.13 -3.30
N LEU A 51 1.97 16.24 -3.80
CA LEU A 51 2.90 17.31 -3.43
C LEU A 51 2.50 18.61 -4.15
N GLY A 52 1.45 19.27 -3.67
CA GLY A 52 1.07 20.63 -4.03
C GLY A 52 0.96 21.46 -2.75
N ARG A 53 1.27 22.76 -2.78
CA ARG A 53 1.49 23.64 -1.61
C ARG A 53 0.37 23.72 -0.55
N ALA A 54 -0.73 22.97 -0.67
CA ALA A 54 -1.82 22.92 0.31
C ALA A 54 -2.55 21.57 0.31
N SER A 55 -1.84 20.46 0.52
CA SER A 55 -2.46 19.15 0.78
C SER A 55 -2.00 18.66 2.15
N ARG A 56 -2.85 18.92 3.13
CA ARG A 56 -2.77 18.31 4.45
C ARG A 56 -3.07 16.82 4.25
N ALA A 57 -2.02 16.01 4.18
CA ALA A 57 -2.12 14.55 4.12
C ALA A 57 -2.49 14.02 5.52
N GLU A 58 -3.72 14.29 5.95
CA GLU A 58 -4.33 13.71 7.13
C GLU A 58 -5.21 12.54 6.66
N GLU A 59 -4.61 11.36 6.48
CA GLU A 59 -5.23 10.01 6.55
C GLU A 59 -4.22 8.95 6.06
N SER A 60 -2.99 9.00 6.57
CA SER A 60 -2.01 7.92 6.34
C SER A 60 -1.27 7.52 7.62
N THR A 61 -1.59 8.14 8.75
CA THR A 61 -0.99 7.81 10.04
C THR A 61 -1.92 6.92 10.86
N GLU A 62 -3.23 6.97 10.63
CA GLU A 62 -4.20 6.17 11.40
C GLU A 62 -4.14 4.68 11.06
N TRP A 63 -4.01 4.27 9.79
CA TRP A 63 -3.90 2.85 9.42
C TRP A 63 -2.62 2.18 9.97
N ALA A 64 -1.52 2.95 10.10
CA ALA A 64 -0.28 2.44 10.70
C ALA A 64 -0.40 2.28 12.23
N LEU A 65 -1.24 3.11 12.89
CA LEU A 65 -1.55 2.99 14.31
C LEU A 65 -2.58 1.89 14.59
N GLU A 66 -3.48 1.60 13.65
CA GLU A 66 -4.40 0.46 13.74
C GLU A 66 -3.68 -0.89 13.57
N TYR A 67 -2.69 -0.95 12.67
CA TYR A 67 -1.85 -2.14 12.47
C TYR A 67 -0.99 -2.51 13.71
N THR A 68 -0.54 -1.50 14.48
CA THR A 68 0.18 -1.75 15.75
C THR A 68 -0.75 -2.13 16.91
N ARG A 69 -2.07 -1.91 16.79
CA ARG A 69 -3.06 -2.31 17.81
C ARG A 69 -3.55 -3.74 17.68
N ASN A 70 -3.43 -4.38 16.52
CA ASN A 70 -3.83 -5.78 16.34
C ASN A 70 -2.81 -6.56 15.49
N PRO A 71 -1.65 -6.92 16.07
CA PRO A 71 -0.63 -7.69 15.37
C PRO A 71 -1.02 -9.16 15.12
N CYS A 72 -2.05 -9.68 15.80
CA CYS A 72 -2.52 -11.05 15.68
C CYS A 72 -4.01 -11.14 16.05
N GLN A 73 -4.89 -11.37 15.08
CA GLN A 73 -6.11 -12.14 15.36
C GLN A 73 -6.02 -13.42 14.53
N LEU A 74 -5.58 -14.47 15.23
CA LEU A 74 -5.70 -15.89 14.87
C LEU A 74 -7.17 -16.28 14.75
#